data_AF-A5YXB2-F1
#
_entry.id   AF-A5YXB2-F1
#
_cell.length_a   1.000
_cell.length_b   1.000
_cell.length_c   1.000
_cell.angle_alpha   90.00
_cell.angle_beta   90.00
_cell.angle_gamma   90.00
#
_symmetry.space_group_name_H-M   'P 1'
#
loop_
_entity.id
_entity.type
_entity.pdbx_description
1 polymer ?
#
loop_
_entity_poly.entity_id
_entity_poly.type
_entity_poly.pdbx_seq_one_letter_code
_entity_poly.pdbx_strand_id
1 'polypeptide(L)'
;GGSPIATDILREGQLGDYVNLRKMMEILISKVIKGDIQALEDLTYERRKEFLKNHPLPRELPTVSFRTEASISPAVLSTLSHVAHAELPLTNQAAKLPVVMPLGAAMAACAQLLQVRYGEKSDGLVTCCDA
;
A
#
# COMPACT_ATOMS: atom_id res chain seq x y z
N GLY A 1 7.13 -8.08 11.66
CA GLY A 1 6.41 -7.07 10.86
C GLY A 1 5.38 -7.59 9.89
N GLY A 2 4.12 -7.53 10.26
CA GLY A 2 3.09 -7.52 9.23
C GLY A 2 3.20 -6.27 8.36
N SER A 3 2.46 -6.26 7.27
CA SER A 3 2.08 -5.05 6.56
C SER A 3 0.89 -4.42 7.31
N PRO A 4 1.07 -3.26 7.97
CA PRO A 4 -0.05 -2.56 8.61
C PRO A 4 -1.11 -2.16 7.59
N ILE A 5 -0.72 -1.84 6.35
CA ILE A 5 -1.68 -1.50 5.30
C ILE A 5 -2.57 -2.69 4.90
N ALA A 6 -2.04 -3.91 4.91
CA ALA A 6 -2.83 -5.12 4.67
C ALA A 6 -3.90 -5.32 5.75
N THR A 7 -3.50 -5.14 7.01
CA THR A 7 -4.42 -5.26 8.17
C THR A 7 -5.52 -4.21 8.11
N ASP A 8 -5.18 -3.00 7.65
CA ASP A 8 -6.16 -1.94 7.46
C ASP A 8 -7.11 -2.27 6.32
N ILE A 9 -6.61 -2.50 5.11
CA ILE A 9 -7.43 -2.68 3.90
C ILE A 9 -8.41 -3.86 4.00
N LEU A 10 -8.02 -4.92 4.73
CA LEU A 10 -8.85 -6.12 4.88
C LEU A 10 -9.89 -6.01 6.02
N ARG A 11 -9.84 -4.95 6.83
CA ARG A 11 -10.79 -4.76 7.94
C ARG A 11 -12.17 -4.37 7.42
N GLU A 12 -13.21 -5.07 7.87
CA GLU A 12 -14.60 -4.72 7.56
C GLU A 12 -15.03 -3.42 8.27
N GLY A 13 -15.90 -2.63 7.63
CA GLY A 13 -16.45 -1.40 8.20
C GLY A 13 -15.57 -0.14 8.03
N GLN A 14 -14.61 -0.16 7.12
CA GLN A 14 -13.83 1.04 6.78
C GLN A 14 -14.70 2.13 6.13
N LEU A 15 -14.47 3.39 6.56
CA LEU A 15 -15.18 4.58 6.09
C LEU A 15 -14.19 5.67 5.67
N GLY A 16 -14.63 6.60 4.82
CA GLY A 16 -13.82 7.73 4.36
C GLY A 16 -12.65 7.31 3.47
N ASP A 17 -11.47 7.87 3.73
CA ASP A 17 -10.28 7.73 2.87
C ASP A 17 -9.78 6.28 2.73
N TYR A 18 -10.10 5.41 3.69
CA TYR A 18 -9.77 3.99 3.63
C TYR A 18 -10.46 3.24 2.49
N VAL A 19 -11.66 3.66 2.08
CA VAL A 19 -12.36 3.06 0.93
C VAL A 19 -11.63 3.41 -0.37
N ASN A 20 -11.14 4.64 -0.49
CA ASN A 20 -10.35 5.08 -1.63
C ASN A 20 -8.98 4.40 -1.63
N LEU A 21 -8.37 4.23 -0.45
CA LEU A 21 -7.11 3.48 -0.30
C LEU A 21 -7.27 2.01 -0.70
N ARG A 22 -8.33 1.33 -0.23
CA ARG A 22 -8.60 -0.06 -0.61
C ARG A 22 -8.70 -0.21 -2.13
N LYS A 23 -9.43 0.68 -2.79
CA LYS A 23 -9.52 0.72 -4.26
C LYS A 23 -8.16 1.01 -4.90
N MET A 24 -7.40 1.95 -4.35
CA MET A 24 -6.05 2.27 -4.83
C MET A 24 -5.14 1.03 -4.75
N MET A 25 -5.17 0.31 -3.64
CA MET A 25 -4.33 -0.86 -3.43
C MET A 25 -4.79 -2.08 -4.22
N GLU A 26 -6.10 -2.25 -4.40
CA GLU A 26 -6.65 -3.27 -5.30
C GLU A 26 -6.18 -3.02 -6.74
N ILE A 27 -6.20 -1.77 -7.20
CA ILE A 27 -5.65 -1.38 -8.51
C ILE A 27 -4.14 -1.64 -8.54
N LEU A 28 -3.40 -1.25 -7.50
CA LEU A 28 -1.95 -1.41 -7.44
C LEU A 28 -1.54 -2.89 -7.53
N ILE A 29 -2.17 -3.74 -6.73
CA ILE A 29 -1.90 -5.17 -6.67
C ILE A 29 -2.33 -5.83 -7.97
N SER A 30 -3.55 -5.58 -8.44
CA SER A 30 -4.11 -6.26 -9.61
C SER A 30 -3.49 -5.79 -10.93
N LYS A 31 -3.14 -4.50 -11.06
CA LYS A 31 -2.70 -3.89 -12.33
C LYS A 31 -1.21 -3.63 -12.41
N VAL A 32 -0.55 -3.28 -11.31
CA VAL A 32 0.88 -2.95 -11.30
C VAL A 32 1.70 -4.18 -10.94
N ILE A 33 1.37 -4.82 -9.81
CA ILE A 33 2.11 -5.99 -9.28
C ILE A 33 1.65 -7.28 -9.96
N LYS A 34 0.43 -7.30 -10.52
CA LYS A 34 -0.24 -8.48 -11.11
C LYS A 34 -0.44 -9.61 -10.08
N GLY A 35 -0.64 -9.24 -8.82
CA GLY A 35 -0.95 -10.16 -7.73
C GLY A 35 -2.46 -10.30 -7.49
N ASP A 36 -2.81 -11.25 -6.62
CA ASP A 36 -4.15 -11.37 -6.05
C ASP A 36 -4.25 -10.51 -4.78
N ILE A 37 -5.40 -9.87 -4.57
CA ILE A 37 -5.67 -9.14 -3.32
C ILE A 37 -5.64 -10.07 -2.10
N GLN A 38 -5.93 -11.37 -2.28
CA GLN A 38 -5.79 -12.38 -1.22
C GLN A 38 -4.35 -12.52 -0.73
N ALA A 39 -3.35 -12.15 -1.54
CA ALA A 39 -1.95 -12.15 -1.10
C ALA A 39 -1.68 -11.14 0.03
N LEU A 40 -2.56 -10.15 0.25
CA LEU A 40 -2.48 -9.27 1.42
C LEU A 40 -2.81 -10.00 2.73
N GLU A 41 -3.58 -11.08 2.70
CA GLU A 41 -3.97 -11.80 3.92
C GLU A 41 -2.74 -12.34 4.64
N ASP A 42 -1.81 -12.94 3.89
CA ASP A 42 -0.54 -13.44 4.40
C ASP A 42 0.35 -12.34 4.98
N LEU A 43 0.19 -11.10 4.47
CA LEU A 43 0.93 -9.94 4.94
C LEU A 43 0.31 -9.33 6.21
N THR A 44 -0.85 -9.78 6.68
CA THR A 44 -1.40 -9.29 7.95
C THR A 44 -0.48 -9.65 9.13
N TYR A 45 -0.53 -8.84 10.20
CA TYR A 45 0.27 -9.12 11.41
C TYR A 45 -0.01 -10.51 11.99
N GLU A 46 -1.28 -10.90 12.04
CA GLU A 46 -1.68 -12.18 12.61
C GLU A 46 -1.11 -13.36 11.82
N ARG A 47 -1.26 -13.35 10.49
CA ARG A 47 -0.72 -14.41 9.63
C ARG A 47 0.80 -14.49 9.69
N ARG A 48 1.52 -13.37 9.63
CA ARG A 48 2.99 -13.41 9.75
C ARG A 48 3.44 -13.91 11.12
N LYS A 49 2.76 -13.52 12.20
CA LYS A 49 3.11 -13.98 13.56
C LYS A 49 2.90 -15.48 13.73
N GLU A 50 1.79 -16.00 13.19
CA GLU A 50 1.53 -17.43 13.11
C GLU A 50 2.62 -18.16 12.31
N PHE A 51 3.00 -17.63 11.15
CA PHE A 51 4.06 -18.19 10.31
C PHE A 51 5.40 -18.26 11.04
N LEU A 52 5.85 -17.16 11.66
CA LEU A 52 7.13 -17.11 12.37
C LEU A 52 7.16 -17.99 13.63
N LYS A 53 6.01 -18.25 14.25
CA LYS A 53 5.90 -19.19 15.36
C LYS A 53 6.13 -20.64 14.90
N ASN A 54 5.59 -21.00 13.74
CA ASN A 54 5.72 -22.35 13.18
C ASN A 54 7.04 -22.55 12.43
N HIS A 55 7.64 -21.47 11.92
CA HIS A 55 8.85 -21.45 11.12
C HIS A 55 9.86 -20.41 11.68
N PRO A 56 10.53 -20.71 12.80
CA PRO A 56 11.49 -19.78 13.40
C PRO A 56 12.71 -19.60 12.51
N LEU A 57 13.35 -18.43 12.60
CA LEU A 57 14.59 -18.14 11.88
C LEU A 57 15.73 -19.06 12.39
N PRO A 58 16.59 -19.55 11.47
CA PRO A 58 17.75 -20.37 11.84
C PRO A 58 18.71 -19.58 12.73
N ARG A 59 19.27 -20.23 13.76
CA ARG A 59 20.15 -19.57 14.74
C ARG A 59 21.61 -19.58 14.32
N GLU A 60 21.94 -20.46 13.37
CA GLU A 60 23.28 -20.72 12.88
C GLU A 60 23.73 -19.69 11.84
N LEU A 61 22.80 -18.89 11.32
CA LEU A 61 23.06 -17.86 10.30
C LEU A 61 22.71 -16.47 10.83
N PRO A 62 23.54 -15.45 10.54
CA PRO A 62 23.22 -14.08 10.90
C PRO A 62 21.98 -13.61 10.12
N THR A 63 21.03 -13.02 10.82
CA THR A 63 19.89 -12.34 10.21
C THR A 63 20.28 -10.89 9.92
N VAL A 64 20.13 -10.46 8.67
CA VAL A 64 20.31 -9.06 8.25
C VAL A 64 18.96 -8.53 7.82
N SER A 65 18.52 -7.41 8.40
CA SER A 65 17.32 -6.69 7.97
C SER A 65 17.69 -5.37 7.29
N PHE A 66 16.94 -5.03 6.25
CA PHE A 66 17.02 -3.75 5.56
C PHE A 66 15.64 -3.13 5.60
N ARG A 67 15.59 -1.82 5.86
CA ARG A 67 14.34 -1.07 5.86
C ARG A 67 14.30 -0.08 4.71
N THR A 68 13.09 0.16 4.22
CA THR A 68 12.77 1.07 3.13
C THR A 68 11.80 2.15 3.61
N GLU A 69 11.92 3.35 3.05
CA GLU A 69 11.07 4.51 3.35
C GLU A 69 10.68 5.18 2.04
N ALA A 70 9.39 5.50 1.88
CA ALA A 70 8.89 6.23 0.72
C ALA A 70 9.08 7.74 0.90
N SER A 71 9.38 8.45 -0.18
CA SER A 71 9.46 9.91 -0.15
C SER A 71 8.06 10.53 -0.14
N ILE A 72 7.62 11.03 1.03
CA ILE A 72 6.33 11.69 1.21
C ILE A 72 6.46 13.20 0.94
N SER A 73 7.01 13.56 -0.22
CA SER A 73 7.10 14.98 -0.61
C SER A 73 5.78 15.47 -1.23
N PRO A 74 5.36 16.73 -1.00
CA PRO A 74 4.15 17.28 -1.62
C PRO A 74 4.16 17.20 -3.15
N ALA A 75 5.34 17.31 -3.77
CA ALA A 75 5.50 17.18 -5.21
C ALA A 75 5.23 15.75 -5.72
N VAL A 76 5.60 14.72 -4.95
CA VAL A 76 5.28 13.32 -5.30
C VAL A 76 3.79 13.06 -5.13
N LEU A 77 3.19 13.56 -4.04
CA LEU A 77 1.75 13.41 -3.78
C LEU A 77 0.90 14.16 -4.81
N SER A 78 1.31 15.34 -5.28
CA SER A 78 0.54 16.09 -6.28
C SER A 78 0.45 15.36 -7.64
N THR A 79 1.39 14.47 -7.95
CA THR A 79 1.30 13.66 -9.18
C THR A 79 0.13 12.68 -9.16
N LEU A 80 -0.36 12.24 -7.98
CA LEU A 80 -1.64 11.51 -7.90
C LEU A 80 -2.81 12.41 -8.33
N SER A 81 -2.81 13.68 -7.91
CA SER A 81 -3.87 14.64 -8.22
C SER A 81 -3.86 15.09 -9.68
N HIS A 82 -2.69 15.36 -10.25
CA HIS A 82 -2.56 15.83 -11.63
C HIS A 82 -2.94 14.79 -12.68
N VAL A 83 -2.70 13.50 -12.39
CA VAL A 83 -3.08 12.43 -13.31
C VAL A 83 -4.56 12.04 -13.16
N ALA A 84 -5.16 12.31 -12.00
CA ALA A 84 -6.62 12.21 -11.80
C ALA A 84 -7.41 13.37 -12.46
N HIS A 85 -6.77 14.52 -12.73
CA HIS A 85 -7.37 15.71 -13.37
C HIS A 85 -7.06 15.84 -14.87
N ALA A 86 -6.76 14.74 -15.58
CA ALA A 86 -6.78 14.76 -17.04
C ALA A 86 -8.24 14.90 -17.51
N GLU A 87 -8.67 16.16 -17.65
CA GLU A 87 -10.05 16.56 -17.90
C GLU A 87 -10.65 15.97 -19.19
N LEU A 88 -11.92 15.56 -19.08
CA LEU A 88 -12.77 15.12 -20.19
C LEU A 88 -13.29 16.35 -20.97
N PRO A 89 -13.10 16.45 -22.30
CA PRO A 89 -14.04 17.20 -23.11
C PRO A 89 -15.37 16.43 -23.12
N LEU A 90 -16.47 17.11 -22.79
CA LEU A 90 -17.82 16.54 -22.81
C LEU A 90 -18.16 16.02 -24.22
N THR A 91 -17.98 14.73 -24.45
CA THR A 91 -18.60 14.03 -25.59
C THR A 91 -19.15 12.69 -25.15
N ASN A 92 -20.39 12.43 -25.58
CA ASN A 92 -21.38 11.52 -25.02
C ASN A 92 -21.11 10.01 -25.23
N GLN A 93 -19.89 9.54 -24.97
CA GLN A 93 -19.56 8.12 -25.05
C GLN A 93 -18.83 7.70 -23.77
N ALA A 94 -19.28 6.58 -23.18
CA ALA A 94 -18.68 5.94 -22.01
C ALA A 94 -17.27 5.43 -22.34
N ALA A 95 -16.31 6.34 -22.44
CA ALA A 95 -14.91 6.02 -22.61
C ALA A 95 -14.35 5.57 -21.26
N LYS A 96 -13.93 4.30 -21.17
CA LYS A 96 -13.04 3.84 -20.10
C LYS A 96 -11.73 4.60 -20.22
N LEU A 97 -11.60 5.69 -19.45
CA LEU A 97 -10.38 6.47 -19.40
C LEU A 97 -9.31 5.65 -18.64
N PRO A 98 -8.09 5.49 -19.18
CA PRO A 98 -7.02 4.83 -18.46
C PRO A 98 -6.65 5.68 -17.23
N VAL A 99 -7.01 5.19 -16.04
CA VAL A 99 -6.51 5.75 -14.79
C VAL A 99 -5.02 5.45 -14.73
N VAL A 100 -4.19 6.43 -15.08
CA VAL A 100 -2.75 6.34 -14.87
C VAL A 100 -2.51 6.70 -13.41
N MET A 101 -1.91 5.77 -12.66
CA MET A 101 -1.55 5.98 -11.27
C MET A 101 -0.05 5.75 -11.13
N PRO A 102 0.76 6.81 -10.96
CA PRO A 102 2.19 6.63 -10.75
C PRO A 102 2.43 5.81 -9.48
N LEU A 103 3.11 4.66 -9.61
CA LEU A 103 3.37 3.74 -8.49
C LEU A 103 4.01 4.48 -7.30
N GLY A 104 5.05 5.27 -7.54
CA GLY A 104 5.73 6.01 -6.47
C GLY A 104 4.81 6.97 -5.72
N ALA A 105 3.84 7.58 -6.41
CA ALA A 105 2.87 8.48 -5.80
C ALA A 105 1.83 7.71 -4.96
N ALA A 106 1.34 6.58 -5.48
CA ALA A 106 0.46 5.68 -4.74
C ALA A 106 1.14 5.16 -3.46
N MET A 107 2.40 4.74 -3.55
CA MET A 107 3.19 4.29 -2.40
C MET A 107 3.42 5.44 -1.40
N ALA A 108 3.69 6.66 -1.86
CA ALA A 108 3.84 7.82 -0.99
C ALA A 108 2.53 8.17 -0.26
N ALA A 109 1.37 8.07 -0.92
CA ALA A 109 0.07 8.28 -0.29
C ALA A 109 -0.24 7.20 0.76
N CYS A 110 0.06 5.94 0.45
CA CYS A 110 -0.05 4.83 1.41
C CYS A 110 0.86 5.05 2.62
N ALA A 111 2.11 5.46 2.39
CA ALA A 111 3.08 5.75 3.44
C ALA A 111 2.62 6.93 4.32
N GLN A 112 2.06 7.98 3.73
CA GLN A 112 1.52 9.12 4.45
C GLN A 112 0.39 8.71 5.40
N LEU A 113 -0.55 7.89 4.92
CA LEU A 113 -1.65 7.42 5.74
C LEU A 113 -1.16 6.55 6.91
N LEU A 114 -0.25 5.61 6.63
CA LEU A 114 0.36 4.78 7.67
C LEU A 114 1.10 5.65 8.70
N GLN A 115 1.81 6.68 8.26
CA GLN A 115 2.51 7.60 9.15
C GLN A 115 1.54 8.40 10.03
N VAL A 116 0.43 8.90 9.47
CA VAL A 116 -0.59 9.63 10.24
C VAL A 116 -1.25 8.71 11.29
N ARG A 117 -1.46 7.44 10.95
CA ARG A 117 -2.15 6.48 11.83
C ARG A 117 -1.26 5.87 12.91
N TYR A 118 -0.08 5.40 12.51
CA TYR A 118 0.82 4.64 13.37
C TYR A 118 1.98 5.46 13.93
N GLY A 119 2.20 6.69 13.43
CA GLY A 119 3.32 7.54 13.82
C GLY A 119 4.68 7.09 13.27
N GLU A 120 4.71 5.99 12.52
CA GLU A 120 5.93 5.35 12.04
C GLU A 120 6.14 5.61 10.54
N LYS A 121 7.41 5.70 10.15
CA LYS A 121 7.77 5.82 8.74
C LYS A 121 7.55 4.51 8.00
N SER A 122 7.24 4.58 6.71
CA SER A 122 6.91 3.42 5.88
C SER A 122 7.32 3.63 4.43
N ASP A 123 7.50 2.54 3.70
CA ASP A 123 7.61 2.52 2.24
C ASP A 123 6.26 2.49 1.51
N GLY A 124 5.14 2.52 2.24
CA GLY A 124 3.78 2.43 1.72
C GLY A 124 3.18 1.02 1.79
N LEU A 125 3.96 0.02 2.21
CA LEU A 125 3.49 -1.33 2.49
C LEU A 125 3.83 -1.78 3.91
N VAL A 126 5.06 -1.56 4.34
CA VAL A 126 5.59 -2.01 5.63
C VAL A 126 6.14 -0.81 6.39
N THR A 127 5.92 -0.78 7.69
CA THR A 127 6.52 0.20 8.59
C THR A 127 7.99 -0.13 8.82
N CYS A 128 8.83 0.90 9.04
CA CYS A 128 10.27 0.74 9.23
C CYS A 128 10.65 -0.11 10.45
N CYS A 129 9.77 -0.20 11.46
CA CYS A 129 9.95 -1.06 12.63
C CYS A 129 9.68 -2.54 12.34
N ASP A 130 9.01 -2.83 11.22
CA ASP A 130 8.50 -4.14 10.85
C ASP A 130 9.29 -4.82 9.72
N ALA A 131 10.21 -4.06 9.11
CA ALA A 131 11.14 -4.46 8.07
C ALA A 131 12.42 -5.14 8.63
#